data_AF-A0A963NS09-F1
#
_entry.id   AF-A0A963NS09-F1
#
_cell.length_a   1.000
_cell.length_b   1.000
_cell.length_c   1.000
_cell.angle_alpha   90.00
_cell.angle_beta   90.00
_cell.angle_gamma   90.00
#
_symmetry.space_group_name_H-M   'P 1'
#
loop_
_entity.id
_entity.type
_entity.pdbx_description
1 polymer ?
#
loop_
_entity_poly.entity_id
_entity_poly.type
_entity_poly.pdbx_seq_one_letter_code
_entity_poly.pdbx_strand_id
1 'polypeptide(L)'
;MLDVKIDYRGSISQLDIQEALENTVQASFEWLDQYINFNGVIDVQINIDETSTGRFSGTGPVHEYLGKINGIDTWENASITESRTGIDIDPETPEFIISIDPNSSYLDTLWWDPTPRTQTTDEIPANKIDAFSVVLHEILHGLGISGWLDWNTGKHTGNYQSIWDSFITIENGQAYFTGPHATEFVGEFVEVRLGGSQGVYHLGSANTQQPFLESSIMNSYHFIYGERYLPGQLEFAILEDLGWILKSPTESKTSVINTDGNVSQNTSGNNPVDNQLKNDDIFVGGTGDDTLDGGEGNDELFGNSGNDVLKIGFGHDEATGGEGDDIFHFYAPGYFIIHDFDPLADLLVFDSEKTGLYTIHDLLSVVTHLEDKETGVIVHFVKELSSITLIGVHPEDLSVDMLAFI
;
A
#
# COMPACT_ATOMS: atom_id res chain seq x y z
N MET A 1 1.68 -23.08 9.85
CA MET A 1 2.16 -22.88 8.47
C MET A 1 0.90 -22.90 7.64
N LEU A 2 0.65 -21.81 6.94
CA LEU A 2 -0.48 -21.71 6.02
C LEU A 2 -0.45 -22.87 5.03
N ASP A 3 -1.59 -23.51 4.80
CA ASP A 3 -1.72 -24.55 3.79
C ASP A 3 -2.46 -23.95 2.59
N VAL A 4 -1.79 -23.88 1.44
CA VAL A 4 -2.34 -23.35 0.19
C VAL A 4 -2.41 -24.51 -0.78
N LYS A 5 -3.62 -24.88 -1.19
CA LYS A 5 -3.88 -25.95 -2.14
C LYS A 5 -4.22 -25.35 -3.50
N ILE A 6 -3.43 -25.71 -4.51
CA ILE A 6 -3.60 -25.21 -5.87
C ILE A 6 -4.17 -26.32 -6.75
N ASP A 7 -5.33 -26.06 -7.35
CA ASP A 7 -5.99 -26.93 -8.32
C ASP A 7 -6.07 -26.23 -9.69
N TYR A 8 -6.08 -27.02 -10.77
CA TYR A 8 -6.12 -26.48 -12.14
C TYR A 8 -7.41 -26.85 -12.87
N ARG A 9 -7.94 -25.90 -13.64
CA ARG A 9 -8.91 -26.17 -14.71
C ARG A 9 -8.33 -25.77 -16.05
N GLY A 10 -8.46 -26.63 -17.06
CA GLY A 10 -7.88 -26.43 -18.38
C GLY A 10 -6.66 -27.32 -18.63
N SER A 11 -5.96 -27.09 -19.74
CA SER A 11 -4.84 -27.93 -20.17
C SER A 11 -3.51 -27.41 -19.62
N ILE A 12 -3.06 -27.98 -18.50
CA ILE A 12 -1.79 -27.63 -17.83
C ILE A 12 -0.59 -27.69 -18.79
N SER A 13 -0.60 -28.59 -19.79
CA SER A 13 0.48 -28.68 -20.78
C SER A 13 0.65 -27.44 -21.66
N GLN A 14 -0.24 -26.46 -21.57
CA GLN A 14 -0.13 -25.17 -22.26
C GLN A 14 0.60 -24.12 -21.41
N LEU A 15 0.92 -24.43 -20.15
CA LEU A 15 1.47 -23.48 -19.19
C LEU A 15 2.93 -23.81 -18.86
N ASP A 16 3.85 -23.32 -19.68
CA ASP A 16 5.30 -23.53 -19.49
C ASP A 16 5.85 -22.91 -18.19
N ILE A 17 5.06 -22.06 -17.54
CA ILE A 17 5.39 -21.36 -16.27
C ILE A 17 4.74 -22.01 -15.04
N GLN A 18 4.19 -23.22 -15.14
CA GLN A 18 3.44 -23.89 -14.06
C GLN A 18 4.17 -23.83 -12.70
N GLU A 19 5.40 -24.34 -12.63
CA GLU A 19 6.17 -24.39 -11.37
C GLU A 19 6.45 -23.00 -10.82
N ALA A 20 6.80 -22.05 -11.69
CA ALA A 20 7.03 -20.66 -11.29
C ALA A 20 5.76 -20.00 -10.74
N LEU A 21 4.60 -20.26 -11.36
CA LEU A 21 3.31 -19.75 -10.90
C LEU A 21 2.91 -20.34 -9.55
N GLU A 22 3.01 -21.65 -9.36
CA GLU A 22 2.72 -22.30 -8.07
C GLU A 22 3.58 -21.72 -6.95
N ASN A 23 4.89 -21.57 -7.21
CA ASN A 23 5.81 -20.97 -6.26
C ASN A 23 5.45 -19.51 -5.94
N THR A 24 5.05 -18.74 -6.94
CA THR A 24 4.69 -17.32 -6.79
C THR A 24 3.35 -17.15 -6.05
N VAL A 25 2.33 -17.95 -6.38
CA VAL A 25 1.03 -17.95 -5.68
C VAL A 25 1.22 -18.28 -4.22
N GLN A 26 1.97 -19.34 -3.92
CA GLN A 26 2.15 -19.69 -2.53
C GLN A 26 3.03 -18.69 -1.78
N ALA A 27 4.09 -18.15 -2.40
CA ALA A 27 4.86 -17.08 -1.80
C ALA A 27 3.99 -15.85 -1.49
N SER A 28 3.03 -15.52 -2.36
CA SER A 28 2.13 -14.39 -2.17
C SER A 28 1.22 -14.58 -0.95
N PHE A 29 0.65 -15.79 -0.79
CA PHE A 29 -0.16 -16.12 0.39
C PHE A 29 0.68 -16.25 1.66
N GLU A 30 1.90 -16.79 1.60
CA GLU A 30 2.83 -16.81 2.72
C GLU A 30 3.25 -15.39 3.14
N TRP A 31 3.40 -14.48 2.18
CA TRP A 31 3.65 -13.07 2.44
C TRP A 31 2.44 -12.42 3.13
N LEU A 32 1.23 -12.60 2.60
CA LEU A 32 0.00 -12.06 3.18
C LEU A 32 -0.30 -12.65 4.58
N ASP A 33 0.01 -13.92 4.83
CA ASP A 33 -0.18 -14.55 6.14
C ASP A 33 0.71 -13.92 7.22
N GLN A 34 1.69 -13.08 6.91
CA GLN A 34 2.38 -12.30 7.94
C GLN A 34 1.46 -11.23 8.55
N TYR A 35 0.48 -10.76 7.79
CA TYR A 35 -0.36 -9.60 8.11
C TYR A 35 -1.84 -9.94 8.29
N ILE A 36 -2.33 -10.98 7.63
CA ILE A 36 -3.74 -11.36 7.61
C ILE A 36 -3.91 -12.70 8.31
N ASN A 37 -4.88 -12.81 9.20
CA ASN A 37 -5.16 -14.08 9.85
C ASN A 37 -5.98 -15.01 8.94
N PHE A 38 -5.31 -15.82 8.14
CA PHE A 38 -5.98 -16.92 7.45
C PHE A 38 -6.25 -18.08 8.41
N ASN A 39 -7.48 -18.58 8.41
CA ASN A 39 -7.85 -19.79 9.11
C ASN A 39 -8.25 -20.84 8.07
N GLY A 40 -7.83 -22.09 8.28
CA GLY A 40 -8.16 -23.19 7.36
C GLY A 40 -7.10 -23.44 6.29
N VAL A 41 -7.54 -24.10 5.22
CA VAL A 41 -6.75 -24.35 4.01
C VAL A 41 -7.23 -23.35 2.97
N ILE A 42 -6.32 -22.67 2.29
CA ILE A 42 -6.68 -21.79 1.19
C ILE A 42 -6.70 -22.63 -0.10
N ASP A 43 -7.89 -22.86 -0.67
CA ASP A 43 -8.07 -23.46 -1.97
C ASP A 43 -8.03 -22.39 -3.08
N VAL A 44 -7.04 -22.54 -3.96
CA VAL A 44 -6.82 -21.68 -5.12
C VAL A 44 -7.03 -22.49 -6.39
N GLN A 45 -7.92 -22.04 -7.26
CA GLN A 45 -8.12 -22.62 -8.58
C GLN A 45 -7.48 -21.75 -9.66
N ILE A 46 -6.58 -22.33 -10.44
CA ILE A 46 -5.98 -21.70 -11.62
C ILE A 46 -6.74 -22.16 -12.87
N ASN A 47 -7.44 -21.23 -13.51
CA ASN A 47 -8.09 -21.43 -14.80
C ASN A 47 -7.12 -21.11 -15.94
N ILE A 48 -6.80 -22.10 -16.75
CA ILE A 48 -5.99 -21.97 -17.97
C ILE A 48 -6.96 -21.95 -19.15
N ASP A 49 -7.33 -20.75 -19.59
CA ASP A 49 -8.31 -20.55 -20.66
C ASP A 49 -7.87 -19.43 -21.61
N GLU A 50 -8.00 -19.66 -22.91
CA GLU A 50 -7.79 -18.67 -23.96
C GLU A 50 -8.95 -17.66 -23.96
N THR A 51 -8.98 -16.71 -23.00
CA THR A 51 -10.07 -15.73 -22.92
C THR A 51 -9.78 -14.45 -23.70
N SER A 52 -10.82 -13.89 -24.32
CA SER A 52 -10.80 -12.60 -25.03
C SER A 52 -10.72 -11.37 -24.12
N THR A 53 -10.65 -11.55 -22.79
CA THR A 53 -10.57 -10.45 -21.79
C THR A 53 -9.22 -10.39 -21.06
N GLY A 54 -8.37 -11.41 -21.19
CA GLY A 54 -6.92 -11.27 -21.21
C GLY A 54 -6.19 -11.18 -19.86
N ARG A 55 -5.12 -11.99 -19.79
CA ARG A 55 -3.89 -11.81 -19.01
C ARG A 55 -3.85 -12.46 -17.63
N PHE A 56 -4.51 -11.87 -16.65
CA PHE A 56 -4.54 -12.34 -15.26
C PHE A 56 -5.81 -11.77 -14.60
N SER A 57 -6.48 -12.53 -13.73
CA SER A 57 -7.62 -12.02 -12.95
C SER A 57 -7.85 -12.85 -11.68
N GLY A 58 -8.05 -12.22 -10.53
CA GLY A 58 -8.41 -12.86 -9.26
C GLY A 58 -9.83 -12.57 -8.79
N THR A 59 -10.53 -13.58 -8.25
CA THR A 59 -11.87 -13.41 -7.64
C THR A 59 -12.06 -14.39 -6.48
N GLY A 60 -12.90 -14.03 -5.50
CA GLY A 60 -13.46 -15.00 -4.55
C GLY A 60 -14.90 -15.36 -4.93
N PRO A 61 -15.19 -16.62 -5.30
CA PRO A 61 -16.47 -16.98 -5.92
C PRO A 61 -17.59 -17.25 -4.92
N VAL A 62 -17.25 -17.64 -3.68
CA VAL A 62 -18.23 -17.95 -2.62
C VAL A 62 -18.49 -16.70 -1.80
N HIS A 63 -19.76 -16.44 -1.49
CA HIS A 63 -20.17 -15.26 -0.76
C HIS A 63 -21.19 -15.60 0.34
N GLU A 64 -21.04 -14.97 1.50
CA GLU A 64 -21.93 -15.11 2.64
C GLU A 64 -22.84 -13.87 2.75
N TYR A 65 -24.11 -14.09 3.09
CA TYR A 65 -25.07 -13.00 3.23
C TYR A 65 -24.97 -12.32 4.60
N LEU A 66 -24.66 -11.02 4.61
CA LEU A 66 -24.49 -10.25 5.84
C LEU A 66 -25.75 -9.52 6.34
N GLY A 67 -26.79 -9.44 5.51
CA GLY A 67 -27.98 -8.63 5.81
C GLY A 67 -28.11 -7.44 4.89
N LYS A 68 -28.73 -6.36 5.39
CA LYS A 68 -28.96 -5.14 4.62
C LYS A 68 -28.12 -3.99 5.15
N ILE A 69 -27.29 -3.39 4.31
CA ILE A 69 -26.66 -2.09 4.56
C ILE A 69 -27.36 -1.06 3.69
N ASN A 70 -27.83 0.04 4.29
CA ASN A 70 -28.59 1.09 3.60
C ASN A 70 -29.80 0.57 2.78
N GLY A 71 -30.37 -0.56 3.19
CA GLY A 71 -31.53 -1.20 2.54
C GLY A 71 -31.21 -2.20 1.42
N ILE A 72 -29.95 -2.33 1.03
CA ILE A 72 -29.46 -3.19 -0.06
C ILE A 72 -28.90 -4.50 0.52
N ASP A 73 -29.25 -5.64 -0.09
CA ASP A 73 -28.76 -6.95 0.35
C ASP A 73 -27.24 -7.02 0.16
N THR A 74 -26.51 -7.14 1.25
CA THR A 74 -25.05 -7.04 1.28
C THR A 74 -24.44 -8.41 1.51
N TRP A 75 -23.40 -8.70 0.74
CA TRP A 75 -22.71 -9.97 0.74
C TRP A 75 -21.22 -9.74 0.95
N GLU A 76 -20.60 -10.67 1.65
CA GLU A 76 -19.16 -10.67 1.86
C GLU A 76 -18.53 -11.87 1.16
N ASN A 77 -17.24 -11.75 0.84
CA ASN A 77 -16.48 -12.88 0.36
C ASN A 77 -16.36 -13.92 1.47
N ALA A 78 -16.63 -15.19 1.15
CA ALA A 78 -16.66 -16.26 2.14
C ALA A 78 -15.30 -16.47 2.82
N SER A 79 -14.19 -16.21 2.12
CA SER A 79 -12.84 -16.26 2.70
C SER A 79 -12.68 -15.31 3.90
N ILE A 80 -13.40 -14.19 3.92
CA ILE A 80 -13.45 -13.26 5.04
C ILE A 80 -14.23 -13.89 6.22
N THR A 81 -15.31 -14.61 5.93
CA THR A 81 -16.08 -15.31 6.98
C THR A 81 -15.25 -16.44 7.57
N GLU A 82 -14.60 -17.23 6.71
CA GLU A 82 -13.75 -18.33 7.10
C GLU A 82 -12.57 -17.83 7.94
N SER A 83 -11.91 -16.75 7.54
CA SER A 83 -10.80 -16.15 8.31
C SER A 83 -11.21 -15.76 9.73
N ARG A 84 -12.47 -15.37 9.96
CA ARG A 84 -12.98 -15.02 11.31
C ARG A 84 -13.46 -16.22 12.11
N THR A 85 -14.05 -17.22 11.45
CA THR A 85 -14.78 -18.31 12.10
C THR A 85 -14.02 -19.64 12.13
N GLY A 86 -13.05 -19.80 11.23
CA GLY A 86 -12.38 -21.07 10.93
C GLY A 86 -13.29 -22.11 10.28
N ILE A 87 -14.42 -21.68 9.71
CA ILE A 87 -15.40 -22.57 9.05
C ILE A 87 -15.45 -22.20 7.57
N ASP A 88 -14.99 -23.12 6.75
CA ASP A 88 -15.28 -23.14 5.33
C ASP A 88 -16.75 -23.53 5.10
N ILE A 89 -17.51 -22.62 4.51
CA ILE A 89 -18.95 -22.76 4.29
C ILE A 89 -19.29 -23.53 3.01
N ASP A 90 -18.35 -23.67 2.08
CA ASP A 90 -18.52 -24.38 0.80
C ASP A 90 -17.22 -25.07 0.35
N PRO A 91 -16.81 -26.16 1.02
CA PRO A 91 -15.50 -26.80 0.84
C PRO A 91 -15.26 -27.51 -0.50
N GLU A 92 -16.24 -27.46 -1.40
CA GLU A 92 -16.09 -28.00 -2.76
C GLU A 92 -15.78 -26.89 -3.78
N THR A 93 -15.85 -25.62 -3.37
CA THR A 93 -15.58 -24.45 -4.21
C THR A 93 -14.34 -23.74 -3.70
N PRO A 94 -13.37 -23.39 -4.56
CA PRO A 94 -12.15 -22.70 -4.13
C PRO A 94 -12.45 -21.29 -3.59
N GLU A 95 -11.70 -20.83 -2.59
CA GLU A 95 -11.80 -19.46 -2.08
C GLU A 95 -11.27 -18.44 -3.09
N PHE A 96 -10.28 -18.82 -3.90
CA PHE A 96 -9.64 -17.93 -4.86
C PHE A 96 -9.61 -18.56 -6.25
N ILE A 97 -9.99 -17.79 -7.26
CA ILE A 97 -9.84 -18.17 -8.66
C ILE A 97 -8.88 -17.20 -9.33
N ILE A 98 -7.78 -17.72 -9.87
CA ILE A 98 -6.86 -17.01 -10.73
C ILE A 98 -7.08 -17.49 -12.17
N SER A 99 -7.33 -16.59 -13.11
CA SER A 99 -7.44 -16.95 -14.53
C SER A 99 -6.23 -16.47 -15.32
N ILE A 100 -5.65 -17.33 -16.14
CA ILE A 100 -4.47 -17.06 -16.96
C ILE A 100 -4.73 -17.45 -18.42
N ASP A 101 -4.39 -16.53 -19.33
CA ASP A 101 -4.35 -16.82 -20.76
C ASP A 101 -2.91 -17.23 -21.14
N PRO A 102 -2.66 -18.54 -21.41
CA PRO A 102 -1.32 -19.04 -21.69
C PRO A 102 -0.73 -18.49 -22.99
N ASN A 103 -1.55 -17.95 -23.90
CA ASN A 103 -1.10 -17.38 -25.16
C ASN A 103 -0.94 -15.85 -25.10
N SER A 104 -1.18 -15.25 -23.93
CA SER A 104 -1.06 -13.82 -23.75
C SER A 104 0.39 -13.37 -23.84
N SER A 105 0.67 -12.41 -24.72
CA SER A 105 1.98 -11.75 -24.79
C SER A 105 2.34 -11.00 -23.51
N TYR A 106 1.40 -10.81 -22.59
CA TYR A 106 1.69 -10.24 -21.27
C TYR A 106 2.54 -11.17 -20.42
N LEU A 107 2.37 -12.49 -20.53
CA LEU A 107 3.19 -13.46 -19.79
C LEU A 107 4.67 -13.34 -20.17
N ASP A 108 4.96 -13.02 -21.43
CA ASP A 108 6.33 -12.76 -21.91
C ASP A 108 6.95 -11.51 -21.28
N THR A 109 6.15 -10.59 -20.75
CA THR A 109 6.63 -9.38 -20.07
C THR A 109 6.95 -9.62 -18.59
N LEU A 110 6.45 -10.71 -18.02
CA LEU A 110 6.66 -11.02 -16.61
C LEU A 110 8.06 -11.59 -16.37
N TRP A 111 8.62 -11.24 -15.22
CA TRP A 111 9.77 -11.89 -14.62
C TRP A 111 9.28 -12.74 -13.45
N TRP A 112 9.57 -14.03 -13.55
CA TRP A 112 9.27 -15.01 -12.53
C TRP A 112 10.49 -15.15 -11.63
N ASP A 113 10.37 -14.64 -10.42
CA ASP A 113 11.38 -14.76 -9.38
C ASP A 113 11.67 -16.26 -9.13
N PRO A 114 12.95 -16.70 -9.18
CA PRO A 114 13.30 -18.09 -8.91
C PRO A 114 13.21 -18.47 -7.42
N THR A 115 13.18 -17.48 -6.51
CA THR A 115 13.18 -17.65 -5.05
C THR A 115 12.18 -16.73 -4.31
N PRO A 116 10.90 -16.67 -4.73
CA PRO A 116 9.94 -15.67 -4.25
C PRO A 116 9.61 -15.80 -2.75
N ARG A 117 9.92 -16.95 -2.12
CA ARG A 117 9.64 -17.24 -0.70
C ARG A 117 10.73 -16.76 0.25
N THR A 118 11.95 -16.53 -0.24
CA THR A 118 13.13 -16.34 0.62
C THR A 118 13.86 -15.03 0.37
N GLN A 119 13.61 -14.38 -0.76
CA GLN A 119 14.25 -13.11 -1.13
C GLN A 119 13.23 -12.25 -1.87
N THR A 120 12.86 -11.11 -1.27
CA THR A 120 11.97 -10.14 -1.91
C THR A 120 12.74 -9.10 -2.75
N THR A 121 14.07 -9.18 -2.79
CA THR A 121 14.97 -8.10 -3.25
C THR A 121 15.85 -8.45 -4.45
N ASP A 122 15.62 -9.57 -5.13
CA ASP A 122 16.36 -9.87 -6.37
C ASP A 122 16.12 -8.73 -7.38
N GLU A 123 17.19 -8.28 -8.04
CA GLU A 123 17.14 -7.17 -8.99
C GLU A 123 16.23 -7.56 -10.17
N ILE A 124 15.01 -7.03 -10.16
CA ILE A 124 14.03 -7.27 -11.21
C ILE A 124 14.60 -6.66 -12.50
N PRO A 125 14.69 -7.43 -13.60
CA PRO A 125 15.22 -6.89 -14.83
C PRO A 125 14.44 -5.64 -15.25
N ALA A 126 15.14 -4.54 -15.54
CA ALA A 126 14.54 -3.24 -15.90
C ALA A 126 13.61 -3.26 -17.13
N ASN A 127 13.55 -4.39 -17.85
CA ASN A 127 12.66 -4.62 -18.98
C ASN A 127 11.56 -5.67 -18.70
N LYS A 128 11.35 -6.05 -17.44
CA LYS A 128 10.33 -6.99 -16.99
C LYS A 128 9.44 -6.42 -15.90
N ILE A 129 8.18 -6.87 -15.87
CA ILE A 129 7.24 -6.62 -14.77
C ILE A 129 7.38 -7.78 -13.78
N ASP A 130 7.41 -7.50 -12.48
CA ASP A 130 7.50 -8.54 -11.45
C ASP A 130 6.20 -9.38 -11.39
N ALA A 131 6.32 -10.70 -11.62
CA ALA A 131 5.17 -11.61 -11.58
C ALA A 131 4.56 -11.71 -10.18
N PHE A 132 5.38 -11.59 -9.13
CA PHE A 132 4.92 -11.62 -7.75
C PHE A 132 3.95 -10.48 -7.45
N SER A 133 4.31 -9.25 -7.85
CA SER A 133 3.44 -8.07 -7.77
C SER A 133 2.08 -8.28 -8.47
N VAL A 134 2.10 -8.87 -9.67
CA VAL A 134 0.87 -9.16 -10.42
C VAL A 134 0.02 -10.20 -9.72
N VAL A 135 0.60 -11.30 -9.25
CA VAL A 135 -0.15 -12.36 -8.54
C VAL A 135 -0.77 -11.81 -7.25
N LEU A 136 -0.02 -11.00 -6.51
CA LEU A 136 -0.45 -10.43 -5.26
C LEU A 136 -1.61 -9.43 -5.44
N HIS A 137 -1.55 -8.57 -6.46
CA HIS A 137 -2.67 -7.72 -6.88
C HIS A 137 -3.96 -8.50 -7.13
N GLU A 138 -3.84 -9.65 -7.78
CA GLU A 138 -4.99 -10.44 -8.19
C GLU A 138 -5.56 -11.20 -7.00
N ILE A 139 -4.70 -11.63 -6.07
CA ILE A 139 -5.15 -12.14 -4.77
C ILE A 139 -5.90 -11.05 -4.00
N LEU A 140 -5.47 -9.78 -4.00
CA LEU A 140 -6.19 -8.69 -3.32
C LEU A 140 -7.62 -8.50 -3.85
N HIS A 141 -7.84 -8.60 -5.17
CA HIS A 141 -9.21 -8.67 -5.71
C HIS A 141 -9.99 -9.86 -5.12
N GLY A 142 -9.34 -11.01 -5.03
CA GLY A 142 -9.89 -12.21 -4.39
C GLY A 142 -10.14 -12.07 -2.89
N LEU A 143 -9.46 -11.16 -2.18
CA LEU A 143 -9.71 -10.85 -0.78
C LEU A 143 -10.92 -9.91 -0.59
N GLY A 144 -11.56 -9.46 -1.67
CA GLY A 144 -12.76 -8.63 -1.61
C GLY A 144 -12.53 -7.16 -1.94
N ILE A 145 -11.32 -6.76 -2.36
CA ILE A 145 -11.06 -5.46 -3.02
C ILE A 145 -11.64 -5.51 -4.45
N SER A 146 -12.95 -5.74 -4.52
CA SER A 146 -13.70 -5.97 -5.74
C SER A 146 -15.19 -5.74 -5.51
N GLY A 147 -15.82 -5.06 -6.47
CA GLY A 147 -17.20 -4.62 -6.42
C GLY A 147 -18.09 -5.27 -7.47
N TRP A 148 -19.39 -5.05 -7.36
CA TRP A 148 -20.40 -5.50 -8.32
C TRP A 148 -21.17 -4.34 -8.95
N LEU A 149 -20.80 -3.10 -8.62
CA LEU A 149 -21.28 -1.93 -9.33
C LEU A 149 -20.97 -2.07 -10.83
N ASP A 150 -21.94 -1.64 -11.65
CA ASP A 150 -21.77 -1.60 -13.10
C ASP A 150 -20.58 -0.70 -13.43
N TRP A 151 -19.59 -1.27 -14.09
CA TRP A 151 -18.33 -0.58 -14.38
C TRP A 151 -18.50 0.70 -15.21
N ASN A 152 -19.53 0.80 -16.06
CA ASN A 152 -19.75 2.00 -16.89
C ASN A 152 -20.47 3.11 -16.14
N THR A 153 -21.40 2.76 -15.26
CA THR A 153 -22.35 3.71 -14.67
C THR A 153 -22.16 3.90 -13.18
N GLY A 154 -21.38 3.03 -12.51
CA GLY A 154 -21.17 3.01 -11.08
C GLY A 154 -22.43 2.68 -10.27
N LYS A 155 -23.46 2.11 -10.91
CA LYS A 155 -24.75 1.81 -10.29
C LYS A 155 -24.84 0.35 -9.91
N HIS A 156 -25.59 0.05 -8.85
CA HIS A 156 -25.97 -1.32 -8.55
C HIS A 156 -26.72 -1.94 -9.75
N THR A 157 -26.30 -3.14 -10.12
CA THR A 157 -26.91 -3.94 -11.19
C THR A 157 -28.18 -4.68 -10.71
N GLY A 158 -28.43 -4.68 -9.40
CA GLY A 158 -29.61 -5.24 -8.76
C GLY A 158 -29.81 -4.70 -7.33
N ASN A 159 -30.63 -5.37 -6.53
CA ASN A 159 -30.83 -5.03 -5.11
C ASN A 159 -29.82 -5.72 -4.18
N TYR A 160 -28.60 -5.92 -4.68
CA TYR A 160 -27.51 -6.55 -3.95
C TYR A 160 -26.19 -5.81 -4.19
N GLN A 161 -25.25 -5.96 -3.26
CA GLN A 161 -23.94 -5.31 -3.30
C GLN A 161 -22.90 -6.14 -2.52
N SER A 162 -21.62 -5.98 -2.84
CA SER A 162 -20.53 -6.47 -1.98
C SER A 162 -20.29 -5.51 -0.79
N ILE A 163 -19.48 -5.91 0.19
CA ILE A 163 -19.02 -4.95 1.23
C ILE A 163 -18.28 -3.78 0.58
N TRP A 164 -17.38 -4.05 -0.39
CA TRP A 164 -16.67 -3.02 -1.13
C TRP A 164 -17.62 -1.97 -1.72
N ASP A 165 -18.66 -2.41 -2.44
CA ASP A 165 -19.67 -1.53 -3.02
C ASP A 165 -20.37 -0.66 -1.97
N SER A 166 -20.55 -1.17 -0.75
CA SER A 166 -21.21 -0.43 0.33
C SER A 166 -20.37 0.75 0.84
N PHE A 167 -19.06 0.75 0.55
CA PHE A 167 -18.13 1.85 0.80
C PHE A 167 -17.84 2.68 -0.44
N ILE A 168 -18.40 2.36 -1.61
CA ILE A 168 -18.20 3.20 -2.80
C ILE A 168 -19.20 4.35 -2.83
N THR A 169 -18.68 5.57 -2.84
CA THR A 169 -19.46 6.79 -3.08
C THR A 169 -19.02 7.41 -4.41
N ILE A 170 -20.00 7.87 -5.21
CA ILE A 170 -19.73 8.53 -6.49
C ILE A 170 -20.27 9.94 -6.44
N GLU A 171 -19.37 10.92 -6.55
CA GLU A 171 -19.70 12.34 -6.55
C GLU A 171 -19.08 13.02 -7.76
N ASN A 172 -19.88 13.80 -8.49
CA ASN A 172 -19.43 14.58 -9.66
C ASN A 172 -18.66 13.77 -10.73
N GLY A 173 -18.89 12.45 -10.81
CA GLY A 173 -18.23 11.57 -11.78
C GLY A 173 -16.88 11.00 -11.31
N GLN A 174 -16.49 11.24 -10.06
CA GLN A 174 -15.39 10.56 -9.38
C GLN A 174 -15.93 9.54 -8.39
N ALA A 175 -15.24 8.43 -8.23
CA ALA A 175 -15.59 7.39 -7.27
C ALA A 175 -14.57 7.39 -6.14
N TYR A 176 -15.05 7.13 -4.93
CA TYR A 176 -14.24 7.08 -3.72
C TYR A 176 -14.62 5.87 -2.87
N PHE A 177 -13.63 5.21 -2.31
CA PHE A 177 -13.79 4.25 -1.24
C PHE A 177 -13.81 5.00 0.10
N THR A 178 -14.87 4.80 0.87
CA THR A 178 -15.19 5.55 2.10
C THR A 178 -15.18 4.65 3.34
N GLY A 179 -14.38 3.59 3.32
CA GLY A 179 -14.19 2.72 4.47
C GLY A 179 -13.53 3.49 5.63
N PRO A 180 -13.98 3.31 6.88
CA PRO A 180 -13.51 4.11 8.01
C PRO A 180 -12.02 3.97 8.31
N HIS A 181 -11.42 2.77 8.26
CA HIS A 181 -9.99 2.59 8.52
C HIS A 181 -9.15 3.20 7.40
N ALA A 182 -9.52 2.98 6.14
CA ALA A 182 -8.82 3.58 5.00
C ALA A 182 -8.95 5.12 5.02
N THR A 183 -10.11 5.64 5.42
CA THR A 183 -10.33 7.09 5.58
C THR A 183 -9.55 7.64 6.77
N GLU A 184 -9.39 6.90 7.86
CA GLU A 184 -8.57 7.29 9.01
C GLU A 184 -7.09 7.33 8.61
N PHE A 185 -6.60 6.30 7.91
CA PHE A 185 -5.22 6.22 7.44
C PHE A 185 -4.85 7.35 6.46
N VAL A 186 -5.70 7.59 5.45
CA VAL A 186 -5.45 8.62 4.43
C VAL A 186 -5.85 10.02 4.91
N GLY A 187 -6.74 10.10 5.90
CA GLY A 187 -7.43 11.32 6.34
C GLY A 187 -8.68 11.66 5.50
N GLU A 188 -8.78 11.22 4.25
CA GLU A 188 -9.99 11.38 3.42
C GLU A 188 -10.40 10.11 2.68
N PHE A 189 -11.49 10.21 1.93
CA PHE A 189 -11.92 9.11 1.08
C PHE A 189 -10.88 8.83 0.00
N VAL A 190 -10.65 7.55 -0.23
CA VAL A 190 -9.62 7.06 -1.13
C VAL A 190 -10.16 7.08 -2.54
N GLU A 191 -9.51 7.78 -3.46
CA GLU A 191 -9.94 7.82 -4.84
C GLU A 191 -9.86 6.43 -5.47
N VAL A 192 -10.93 6.02 -6.16
CA VAL A 192 -10.97 4.77 -6.91
C VAL A 192 -11.41 5.02 -8.34
N ARG A 193 -11.06 4.09 -9.22
CA ARG A 193 -11.36 4.24 -10.64
C ARG A 193 -12.85 4.09 -10.89
N LEU A 194 -13.41 5.00 -11.69
CA LEU A 194 -14.73 4.82 -12.28
C LEU A 194 -14.62 4.52 -13.78
N GLY A 195 -14.83 3.25 -14.16
CA GLY A 195 -14.90 2.81 -15.55
C GLY A 195 -13.57 2.42 -16.22
N GLY A 196 -13.66 1.93 -17.47
CA GLY A 196 -12.56 1.26 -18.18
C GLY A 196 -12.78 -0.25 -18.28
N SER A 197 -11.86 -0.98 -18.95
CA SER A 197 -11.99 -2.44 -19.13
C SER A 197 -11.90 -3.25 -17.82
N GLN A 198 -11.57 -2.60 -16.70
CA GLN A 198 -11.33 -3.22 -15.40
C GLN A 198 -12.16 -2.60 -14.25
N GLY A 199 -13.23 -1.85 -14.51
CA GLY A 199 -14.25 -1.51 -13.50
C GLY A 199 -13.85 -0.63 -12.31
N VAL A 200 -14.65 -0.70 -11.22
CA VAL A 200 -14.51 0.06 -9.96
C VAL A 200 -13.79 -0.79 -8.91
N TYR A 201 -12.57 -1.22 -9.21
CA TYR A 201 -11.81 -2.18 -8.40
C TYR A 201 -10.42 -1.69 -8.00
N HIS A 202 -9.96 -0.58 -8.56
CA HIS A 202 -8.59 -0.11 -8.43
C HIS A 202 -8.52 1.24 -7.73
N LEU A 203 -7.44 1.44 -7.00
CA LEU A 203 -7.11 2.70 -6.35
C LEU A 203 -6.59 3.69 -7.40
N GLY A 204 -6.99 4.95 -7.29
CA GLY A 204 -6.65 6.04 -8.19
C GLY A 204 -7.59 6.17 -9.40
N SER A 205 -7.44 7.25 -10.16
CA SER A 205 -8.22 7.49 -11.38
C SER A 205 -7.39 8.25 -12.45
N ALA A 206 -7.96 8.41 -13.66
CA ALA A 206 -7.33 9.27 -14.67
C ALA A 206 -7.31 10.70 -14.15
N ASN A 207 -6.12 11.19 -13.82
CA ASN A 207 -5.89 12.45 -13.11
C ASN A 207 -6.25 12.36 -11.61
N THR A 208 -5.74 11.31 -10.94
CA THR A 208 -5.85 11.16 -9.49
C THR A 208 -5.46 12.44 -8.77
N GLN A 209 -6.24 12.83 -7.75
CA GLN A 209 -5.90 13.89 -6.80
C GLN A 209 -5.07 13.36 -5.64
N GLN A 210 -4.86 12.05 -5.60
CA GLN A 210 -4.04 11.32 -4.62
C GLN A 210 -2.89 10.64 -5.37
N PRO A 211 -1.78 11.36 -5.67
CA PRO A 211 -0.66 10.83 -6.46
C PRO A 211 0.01 9.62 -5.81
N PHE A 212 -0.05 9.54 -4.48
CA PHE A 212 0.47 8.39 -3.73
C PHE A 212 -0.20 7.06 -4.09
N LEU A 213 -1.40 7.08 -4.69
CA LEU A 213 -2.05 5.87 -5.20
C LEU A 213 -1.30 5.28 -6.40
N GLU A 214 -0.38 6.00 -7.02
CA GLU A 214 0.43 5.46 -8.13
C GLU A 214 1.42 4.38 -7.67
N SER A 215 1.86 4.43 -6.40
CA SER A 215 2.72 3.40 -5.79
C SER A 215 1.94 2.24 -5.16
N SER A 216 0.61 2.31 -5.13
CA SER A 216 -0.24 1.24 -4.63
C SER A 216 -0.15 0.01 -5.53
N ILE A 217 -0.15 -1.19 -4.93
CA ILE A 217 -0.24 -2.42 -5.71
C ILE A 217 -1.59 -2.53 -6.41
N MET A 218 -2.64 -1.90 -5.88
CA MET A 218 -3.98 -1.81 -6.47
C MET A 218 -4.14 -0.60 -7.42
N ASN A 219 -3.03 0.02 -7.84
CA ASN A 219 -3.05 1.17 -8.76
C ASN A 219 -3.78 0.83 -10.07
N SER A 220 -4.68 1.74 -10.46
CA SER A 220 -5.49 1.75 -11.67
C SER A 220 -4.74 1.76 -13.00
N TYR A 221 -3.44 2.04 -13.01
CA TYR A 221 -2.68 2.30 -14.23
C TYR A 221 -1.83 1.13 -14.67
N HIS A 222 -0.61 0.96 -14.17
CA HIS A 222 0.35 0.01 -14.73
C HIS A 222 1.38 -0.41 -13.69
N PHE A 223 1.81 -1.67 -13.71
CA PHE A 223 3.06 -2.06 -13.06
C PHE A 223 4.25 -1.49 -13.83
N ILE A 224 5.18 -0.84 -13.13
CA ILE A 224 6.41 -0.32 -13.72
C ILE A 224 7.42 -1.46 -13.93
N TYR A 225 8.16 -1.39 -15.03
CA TYR A 225 9.23 -2.34 -15.33
C TYR A 225 10.40 -2.19 -14.36
N GLY A 226 10.93 -3.31 -13.86
CA GLY A 226 12.05 -3.31 -12.92
C GLY A 226 11.66 -3.06 -11.45
N GLU A 227 10.37 -2.96 -11.14
CA GLU A 227 9.87 -2.66 -9.80
C GLU A 227 9.00 -3.78 -9.24
N ARG A 228 9.05 -3.95 -7.92
CA ARG A 228 8.17 -4.83 -7.15
C ARG A 228 7.27 -3.99 -6.26
N TYR A 229 5.99 -4.30 -6.33
CA TYR A 229 4.91 -3.70 -5.57
C TYR A 229 4.46 -4.69 -4.51
N LEU A 230 4.20 -4.16 -3.32
CA LEU A 230 3.69 -4.90 -2.17
C LEU A 230 2.49 -4.13 -1.61
N PRO A 231 1.44 -4.81 -1.10
CA PRO A 231 0.38 -4.17 -0.34
C PRO A 231 0.96 -3.27 0.73
N GLY A 232 0.51 -2.03 0.78
CA GLY A 232 0.84 -1.07 1.81
C GLY A 232 -0.23 -0.99 2.89
N GLN A 233 -0.03 -0.09 3.84
CA GLN A 233 -0.97 0.14 4.94
C GLN A 233 -2.37 0.55 4.43
N LEU A 234 -2.45 1.24 3.29
CA LEU A 234 -3.72 1.56 2.67
C LEU A 234 -4.50 0.30 2.29
N GLU A 235 -3.89 -0.66 1.59
CA GLU A 235 -4.55 -1.91 1.25
C GLU A 235 -4.95 -2.70 2.50
N PHE A 236 -4.13 -2.69 3.56
CA PHE A 236 -4.48 -3.34 4.82
C PHE A 236 -5.64 -2.66 5.54
N ALA A 237 -5.68 -1.33 5.60
CA ALA A 237 -6.80 -0.57 6.15
C ALA A 237 -8.10 -0.84 5.36
N ILE A 238 -8.01 -0.94 4.03
CA ILE A 238 -9.13 -1.38 3.18
C ILE A 238 -9.57 -2.81 3.55
N LEU A 239 -8.63 -3.74 3.76
CA LEU A 239 -8.97 -5.10 4.15
C LEU A 239 -9.66 -5.15 5.53
N GLU A 240 -9.27 -4.32 6.49
CA GLU A 240 -9.99 -4.15 7.77
C GLU A 240 -11.41 -3.63 7.56
N ASP A 241 -11.60 -2.64 6.68
CA ASP A 241 -12.92 -2.13 6.31
C ASP A 241 -13.80 -3.22 5.69
N LEU A 242 -13.20 -4.10 4.88
CA LEU A 242 -13.88 -5.26 4.31
C LEU A 242 -14.17 -6.36 5.34
N GLY A 243 -13.59 -6.27 6.54
CA GLY A 243 -13.85 -7.15 7.67
C GLY A 243 -12.83 -8.26 7.85
N TRP A 244 -11.65 -8.17 7.23
CA TRP A 244 -10.51 -9.02 7.57
C TRP A 244 -10.00 -8.70 8.98
N ILE A 245 -9.57 -9.75 9.68
CA ILE A 245 -8.82 -9.58 10.93
C ILE A 245 -7.34 -9.61 10.56
N LEU A 246 -6.70 -8.45 10.69
CA LEU A 246 -5.26 -8.38 10.58
C LEU A 246 -4.62 -9.00 11.82
N LYS A 247 -3.49 -9.68 11.62
CA LYS A 247 -2.59 -10.02 12.72
C LYS A 247 -2.14 -8.70 13.30
N SER A 248 -2.19 -8.56 14.63
CA SER A 248 -1.59 -7.39 15.27
C SER A 248 -0.19 -7.23 14.69
N PRO A 249 0.21 -6.04 14.23
CA PRO A 249 1.60 -5.81 13.92
C PRO A 249 2.35 -6.33 15.14
N THR A 250 3.33 -7.21 14.93
CA THR A 250 4.21 -7.57 16.03
C THR A 250 4.68 -6.23 16.60
N GLU A 251 4.25 -5.85 17.81
CA GLU A 251 4.65 -4.63 18.53
C GLU A 251 6.17 -4.57 18.80
N SER A 252 6.97 -5.31 18.05
CA SER A 252 8.36 -4.97 17.87
C SER A 252 8.39 -3.82 16.89
N LYS A 253 8.34 -2.60 17.44
CA LYS A 253 9.11 -1.52 16.82
C LYS A 253 10.50 -2.08 16.56
N THR A 254 10.90 -2.20 15.30
CA THR A 254 12.21 -2.74 14.99
C THR A 254 13.20 -1.64 15.27
N SER A 255 14.00 -1.80 16.33
CA SER A 255 15.09 -0.87 16.60
C SER A 255 16.24 -1.16 15.64
N VAL A 256 16.32 -0.39 14.57
CA VAL A 256 17.49 -0.31 13.72
C VAL A 256 18.46 0.66 14.37
N ILE A 257 19.41 0.11 15.13
CA ILE A 257 20.46 0.90 15.79
C ILE A 257 21.75 0.75 15.00
N ASN A 258 22.16 1.82 14.34
CA ASN A 258 23.46 1.90 13.72
C ASN A 258 24.51 2.42 14.72
N THR A 259 25.70 1.82 14.72
CA THR A 259 26.82 2.18 15.60
C THR A 259 28.04 2.67 14.83
N ASP A 260 27.97 2.72 13.50
CA ASP A 260 29.12 2.92 12.63
C ASP A 260 28.99 4.22 11.83
N GLY A 261 30.10 4.95 11.78
CA GLY A 261 30.14 6.41 11.61
C GLY A 261 29.93 7.00 10.20
N ASN A 262 28.94 6.52 9.42
CA ASN A 262 28.36 7.12 8.19
C ASN A 262 27.63 6.01 7.39
N VAL A 263 26.29 5.96 7.39
CA VAL A 263 25.52 5.02 6.55
C VAL A 263 24.60 5.77 5.59
N SER A 264 24.78 5.51 4.28
CA SER A 264 23.99 6.14 3.21
C SER A 264 22.65 5.46 2.93
N GLN A 265 22.42 4.23 3.40
CA GLN A 265 21.15 3.49 3.26
C GLN A 265 21.14 2.34 4.27
N ASN A 266 20.03 2.13 4.98
CA ASN A 266 19.77 0.83 5.62
C ASN A 266 19.45 -0.22 4.53
N THR A 267 20.40 -0.51 3.65
CA THR A 267 20.34 -1.69 2.78
C THR A 267 20.98 -2.87 3.51
N SER A 268 20.21 -3.53 4.36
CA SER A 268 20.38 -4.97 4.56
C SER A 268 19.26 -5.72 3.85
N GLY A 269 19.28 -5.65 2.51
CA GLY A 269 18.76 -6.75 1.72
C GLY A 269 19.37 -8.07 2.23
N ASN A 270 18.50 -9.02 2.55
CA ASN A 270 18.74 -10.44 2.93
C ASN A 270 18.26 -10.90 4.32
N ASN A 271 17.30 -10.24 4.97
CA ASN A 271 16.53 -10.91 6.02
C ASN A 271 15.06 -11.06 5.59
N PRO A 272 14.57 -12.26 5.28
CA PRO A 272 13.15 -12.48 4.92
C PRO A 272 12.18 -12.30 6.11
N VAL A 273 12.66 -11.80 7.25
CA VAL A 273 11.89 -11.42 8.45
C VAL A 273 11.80 -9.89 8.59
N ASP A 274 12.24 -9.18 7.56
CA ASP A 274 12.43 -7.74 7.55
C ASP A 274 11.84 -7.15 6.26
N ASN A 275 10.54 -6.86 6.33
CA ASN A 275 9.84 -5.90 5.46
C ASN A 275 9.84 -4.50 6.17
N GLN A 276 10.95 -4.01 6.77
CA GLN A 276 11.08 -2.77 7.60
C GLN A 276 10.84 -1.43 6.84
N LEU A 277 9.86 -1.36 5.95
CA LEU A 277 9.37 -0.09 5.41
C LEU A 277 7.83 -0.07 5.40
N LYS A 278 7.19 -0.91 6.22
CA LYS A 278 5.72 -1.05 6.27
C LYS A 278 5.14 -1.16 7.68
N ASN A 279 5.98 -1.22 8.72
CA ASN A 279 5.61 -1.32 10.12
C ASN A 279 6.15 -0.09 10.86
N ASP A 280 5.56 0.24 12.01
CA ASP A 280 6.13 1.24 12.94
C ASP A 280 7.55 0.83 13.38
N ASP A 281 8.57 1.57 12.98
CA ASP A 281 9.98 1.26 13.24
C ASP A 281 10.67 2.35 14.08
N ILE A 282 11.85 2.03 14.64
CA ILE A 282 12.72 2.99 15.32
C ILE A 282 14.09 2.98 14.64
N PHE A 283 14.44 4.07 13.97
CA PHE A 283 15.71 4.25 13.28
C PHE A 283 16.65 5.15 14.08
N VAL A 284 17.89 4.71 14.28
CA VAL A 284 18.92 5.47 15.00
C VAL A 284 20.20 5.50 14.16
N GLY A 285 20.55 6.67 13.62
CA GLY A 285 21.73 6.91 12.77
C GLY A 285 23.05 6.76 13.51
N GLY A 286 23.19 7.49 14.62
CA GLY A 286 24.26 7.30 15.59
C GLY A 286 25.31 8.41 15.51
N THR A 287 26.40 8.21 14.80
CA THR A 287 27.41 9.27 14.61
C THR A 287 27.76 9.36 13.15
N GLY A 288 28.13 10.54 12.66
CA GLY A 288 28.39 10.75 11.23
C GLY A 288 27.12 11.18 10.50
N ASP A 289 27.29 11.46 9.21
CA ASP A 289 26.20 11.89 8.33
C ASP A 289 25.43 10.65 7.85
N ASP A 290 24.22 10.45 8.35
CA ASP A 290 23.40 9.28 8.11
C ASP A 290 22.21 9.57 7.17
N THR A 291 21.70 8.53 6.52
CA THR A 291 20.44 8.59 5.77
C THR A 291 19.49 7.54 6.30
N LEU A 292 18.42 7.99 6.95
CA LEU A 292 17.35 7.18 7.52
C LEU A 292 16.13 7.25 6.60
N ASP A 293 15.43 6.14 6.42
CA ASP A 293 14.22 6.06 5.60
C ASP A 293 13.16 5.28 6.38
N GLY A 294 12.10 5.98 6.81
CA GLY A 294 11.03 5.40 7.63
C GLY A 294 10.20 4.37 6.86
N GLY A 295 9.85 4.69 5.60
CA GLY A 295 8.94 3.87 4.82
C GLY A 295 7.49 4.21 5.12
N GLU A 296 6.61 3.22 5.00
CA GLU A 296 5.26 3.28 5.56
C GLU A 296 5.29 2.78 7.01
N GLY A 297 4.59 3.43 7.92
CA GLY A 297 4.76 3.17 9.35
C GLY A 297 4.40 4.37 10.19
N ASN A 298 4.21 4.19 11.49
CA ASN A 298 4.35 5.29 12.44
C ASN A 298 5.76 5.21 13.03
N ASP A 299 6.72 5.81 12.34
CA ASP A 299 8.14 5.60 12.61
C ASP A 299 8.71 6.63 13.59
N GLU A 300 9.78 6.25 14.30
CA GLU A 300 10.62 7.18 15.05
C GLU A 300 12.03 7.23 14.44
N LEU A 301 12.44 8.37 13.89
CA LEU A 301 13.75 8.56 13.27
C LEU A 301 14.64 9.47 14.15
N PHE A 302 15.84 9.00 14.48
CA PHE A 302 16.83 9.71 15.28
C PHE A 302 18.18 9.78 14.54
N GLY A 303 18.50 10.93 13.95
CA GLY A 303 19.80 11.15 13.26
C GLY A 303 20.97 11.06 14.25
N ASN A 304 20.89 11.85 15.32
CA ASN A 304 21.84 12.02 16.43
C ASN A 304 22.98 13.00 16.17
N SER A 305 24.07 12.63 15.50
CA SER A 305 25.24 13.51 15.42
C SER A 305 25.86 13.44 14.04
N GLY A 306 25.88 14.54 13.32
CA GLY A 306 26.25 14.61 11.91
C GLY A 306 25.15 15.31 11.12
N ASN A 307 25.40 15.55 9.83
CA ASN A 307 24.41 16.16 8.96
C ASN A 307 23.55 15.05 8.35
N ASP A 308 22.38 14.83 8.91
CA ASP A 308 21.56 13.67 8.63
C ASP A 308 20.47 13.94 7.58
N VAL A 309 20.07 12.90 6.86
CA VAL A 309 18.94 12.90 5.93
C VAL A 309 17.87 11.94 6.44
N LEU A 310 16.80 12.48 7.01
CA LEU A 310 15.67 11.74 7.53
C LEU A 310 14.55 11.75 6.48
N LYS A 311 14.38 10.65 5.75
CA LYS A 311 13.29 10.48 4.79
C LYS A 311 12.05 9.97 5.50
N ILE A 312 11.05 10.84 5.61
CA ILE A 312 9.82 10.60 6.35
C ILE A 312 8.74 10.20 5.34
N GLY A 313 8.23 8.98 5.48
CA GLY A 313 7.34 8.36 4.50
C GLY A 313 5.86 8.47 4.89
N PHE A 314 5.11 7.37 4.77
CA PHE A 314 3.66 7.39 5.03
C PHE A 314 3.37 7.05 6.49
N GLY A 315 2.49 7.82 7.13
CA GLY A 315 1.93 7.50 8.44
C GLY A 315 2.13 8.62 9.45
N HIS A 316 2.17 8.28 10.74
CA HIS A 316 2.34 9.23 11.83
C HIS A 316 3.76 9.14 12.39
N ASP A 317 4.67 9.90 11.78
CA ASP A 317 6.09 9.77 12.07
C ASP A 317 6.59 10.85 13.03
N GLU A 318 7.55 10.47 13.86
CA GLU A 318 8.33 11.35 14.71
C GLU A 318 9.79 11.38 14.23
N ALA A 319 10.36 12.57 14.06
CA ALA A 319 11.73 12.74 13.61
C ALA A 319 12.50 13.70 14.52
N THR A 320 13.75 13.34 14.81
CA THR A 320 14.73 14.16 15.55
C THR A 320 16.03 14.15 14.75
N GLY A 321 16.44 15.31 14.25
CA GLY A 321 17.68 15.47 13.47
C GLY A 321 18.91 15.23 14.33
N GLY A 322 19.02 15.98 15.43
CA GLY A 322 20.15 15.92 16.35
C GLY A 322 21.14 17.07 16.17
N GLU A 323 22.43 16.77 16.33
CA GLU A 323 23.50 17.75 16.11
C GLU A 323 23.91 17.77 14.63
N GLY A 324 23.61 18.83 13.89
CA GLY A 324 24.03 18.93 12.50
C GLY A 324 23.24 19.98 11.74
N ASP A 325 23.50 20.05 10.43
CA ASP A 325 22.59 20.69 9.48
C ASP A 325 21.78 19.56 8.82
N ASP A 326 20.53 19.37 9.24
CA ASP A 326 19.75 18.17 8.92
C ASP A 326 18.72 18.40 7.81
N ILE A 327 18.36 17.32 7.12
CA ILE A 327 17.37 17.31 6.05
C ILE A 327 16.21 16.40 6.45
N PHE A 328 15.02 16.97 6.57
CA PHE A 328 13.76 16.25 6.71
C PHE A 328 13.09 16.14 5.33
N HIS A 329 13.15 14.96 4.73
CA HIS A 329 12.76 14.70 3.36
C HIS A 329 11.41 13.96 3.28
N PHE A 330 10.37 14.65 2.84
CA PHE A 330 9.02 14.12 2.70
C PHE A 330 8.78 13.60 1.28
N TYR A 331 8.39 12.33 1.17
CA TYR A 331 8.04 11.71 -0.12
C TYR A 331 6.62 11.12 -0.15
N ALA A 332 5.83 11.37 0.90
CA ALA A 332 4.47 10.89 1.05
C ALA A 332 3.64 11.85 1.94
N PRO A 333 2.29 11.82 1.88
CA PRO A 333 1.45 12.46 2.87
C PRO A 333 1.48 11.71 4.21
N GLY A 334 1.39 12.45 5.31
CA GLY A 334 1.36 11.90 6.68
C GLY A 334 1.21 12.97 7.76
N TYR A 335 1.28 12.54 9.02
CA TYR A 335 1.28 13.41 10.19
C TYR A 335 2.67 13.38 10.82
N PHE A 336 3.46 14.40 10.53
CA PHE A 336 4.87 14.43 10.88
C PHE A 336 5.09 15.33 12.09
N ILE A 337 5.85 14.84 13.07
CA ILE A 337 6.29 15.61 14.24
C ILE A 337 7.81 15.70 14.21
N ILE A 338 8.35 16.91 14.07
CA ILE A 338 9.77 17.16 14.14
C ILE A 338 10.09 17.81 15.48
N HIS A 339 10.96 17.18 16.27
CA HIS A 339 11.20 17.55 17.67
C HIS A 339 12.20 18.70 17.87
N ASP A 340 13.14 18.89 16.95
CA ASP A 340 14.31 19.74 17.14
C ASP A 340 14.72 20.58 15.92
N PHE A 341 13.80 20.81 14.98
CA PHE A 341 14.06 21.61 13.77
C PHE A 341 14.71 22.96 14.10
N ASP A 342 15.92 23.21 13.58
CA ASP A 342 16.59 24.51 13.63
C ASP A 342 16.33 25.30 12.34
N PRO A 343 15.50 26.37 12.38
CA PRO A 343 15.17 27.17 11.19
C PRO A 343 16.37 27.87 10.53
N LEU A 344 17.54 27.88 11.17
CA LEU A 344 18.78 28.47 10.65
C LEU A 344 19.73 27.45 10.02
N ALA A 345 19.55 26.15 10.26
CA ALA A 345 20.45 25.09 9.82
C ALA A 345 19.73 24.04 8.97
N ASP A 346 18.52 23.65 9.34
CA ASP A 346 17.83 22.51 8.78
C ASP A 346 16.99 22.85 7.55
N LEU A 347 16.67 21.81 6.77
CA LEU A 347 15.85 21.90 5.57
C LEU A 347 14.66 20.94 5.62
N LEU A 348 13.49 21.46 5.26
CA LEU A 348 12.32 20.68 4.86
C LEU A 348 12.36 20.48 3.34
N VAL A 349 12.50 19.24 2.92
CA VAL A 349 12.67 18.87 1.51
C VAL A 349 11.45 18.07 1.05
N PHE A 350 10.84 18.44 -0.06
CA PHE A 350 9.72 17.72 -0.66
C PHE A 350 10.17 17.01 -1.93
N ASP A 351 9.95 15.70 -2.03
CA ASP A 351 10.20 14.92 -3.24
C ASP A 351 9.18 15.33 -4.31
N SER A 352 9.62 15.99 -5.37
CA SER A 352 8.72 16.59 -6.36
C SER A 352 8.03 15.53 -7.22
N GLU A 353 8.70 14.41 -7.49
CA GLU A 353 8.13 13.32 -8.31
C GLU A 353 7.07 12.55 -7.52
N LYS A 354 7.25 12.38 -6.21
CA LYS A 354 6.31 11.64 -5.36
C LYS A 354 5.15 12.50 -4.85
N THR A 355 5.42 13.74 -4.46
CA THR A 355 4.41 14.64 -3.87
C THR A 355 3.69 15.50 -4.92
N GLY A 356 4.29 15.70 -6.09
CA GLY A 356 3.82 16.65 -7.11
C GLY A 356 4.08 18.12 -6.75
N LEU A 357 4.85 18.41 -5.70
CA LEU A 357 5.20 19.77 -5.28
C LEU A 357 6.56 20.16 -5.88
N TYR A 358 6.56 21.06 -6.87
CA TYR A 358 7.79 21.50 -7.55
C TYR A 358 8.27 22.88 -7.11
N THR A 359 7.40 23.66 -6.48
CA THR A 359 7.65 25.04 -6.11
C THR A 359 6.96 25.41 -4.81
N ILE A 360 7.42 26.51 -4.21
CA ILE A 360 6.72 27.10 -3.07
C ILE A 360 5.28 27.52 -3.42
N HIS A 361 4.98 27.83 -4.68
CA HIS A 361 3.61 28.14 -5.08
C HIS A 361 2.72 26.91 -4.99
N ASP A 362 3.24 25.74 -5.36
CA ASP A 362 2.53 24.47 -5.26
C ASP A 362 2.30 24.12 -3.79
N LEU A 363 3.32 24.26 -2.95
CA LEU A 363 3.21 24.07 -1.50
C LEU A 363 2.15 24.98 -0.88
N LEU A 364 2.19 26.29 -1.18
CA LEU A 364 1.21 27.24 -0.66
C LEU A 364 -0.20 27.01 -1.22
N SER A 365 -0.35 26.29 -2.32
CA SER A 365 -1.67 25.91 -2.85
C SER A 365 -2.32 24.78 -2.06
N VAL A 366 -1.50 23.97 -1.35
CA VAL A 366 -1.96 22.83 -0.55
C VAL A 366 -1.98 23.12 0.96
N VAL A 367 -1.27 24.14 1.45
CA VAL A 367 -1.37 24.59 2.85
C VAL A 367 -2.74 25.20 3.13
N THR A 368 -3.48 24.66 4.11
CA THR A 368 -4.80 25.15 4.51
C THR A 368 -4.69 26.28 5.53
N HIS A 369 -3.93 26.06 6.60
CA HIS A 369 -3.69 27.04 7.65
C HIS A 369 -2.46 26.68 8.50
N LEU A 370 -2.00 27.64 9.29
CA LEU A 370 -1.01 27.44 10.33
C LEU A 370 -1.69 27.51 11.70
N GLU A 371 -1.42 26.54 12.57
CA GLU A 371 -1.86 26.55 13.97
C GLU A 371 -0.66 26.80 14.87
N ASP A 372 -0.62 27.98 15.51
CA ASP A 372 0.43 28.33 16.47
C ASP A 372 0.04 27.84 17.87
N LYS A 373 0.83 26.92 18.43
CA LYS A 373 0.65 26.36 19.78
C LYS A 373 1.81 26.80 20.67
N GLU A 374 1.60 26.70 21.98
CA GLU A 374 2.68 26.93 22.96
C GLU A 374 3.90 26.03 22.73
N THR A 375 3.68 24.86 22.12
CA THR A 375 4.72 23.87 21.83
C THR A 375 5.40 24.04 20.47
N GLY A 376 4.89 24.93 19.61
CA GLY A 376 5.39 25.12 18.23
C GLY A 376 4.27 25.29 17.21
N VAL A 377 4.62 25.27 15.93
CA VAL A 377 3.70 25.49 14.82
C VAL A 377 3.29 24.17 14.16
N ILE A 378 2.01 24.09 13.79
CA ILE A 378 1.50 23.03 12.92
C ILE A 378 1.15 23.64 11.58
N VAL A 379 1.78 23.13 10.52
CA VAL A 379 1.45 23.42 9.13
C VAL A 379 0.44 22.38 8.68
N HIS A 380 -0.81 22.79 8.47
CA HIS A 380 -1.86 21.91 7.99
C HIS A 380 -1.94 21.97 6.46
N PHE A 381 -2.03 20.80 5.84
CA PHE A 381 -2.17 20.65 4.40
C PHE A 381 -3.56 20.06 4.06
N VAL A 382 -3.96 20.20 2.79
CA VAL A 382 -5.22 19.76 2.15
C VAL A 382 -6.25 19.17 3.12
N LYS A 383 -7.28 19.95 3.46
CA LYS A 383 -8.42 19.56 4.34
C LYS A 383 -8.05 18.96 5.72
N GLU A 384 -6.89 19.28 6.28
CA GLU A 384 -6.43 18.80 7.62
C GLU A 384 -6.03 17.32 7.64
N LEU A 385 -5.59 16.77 6.50
CA LEU A 385 -5.34 15.34 6.30
C LEU A 385 -3.87 14.95 6.38
N SER A 386 -3.00 15.95 6.32
CA SER A 386 -1.58 15.82 6.61
C SER A 386 -1.11 17.08 7.30
N SER A 387 -0.09 16.91 8.14
CA SER A 387 0.46 18.03 8.90
C SER A 387 1.95 17.85 9.13
N ILE A 388 2.66 18.97 9.20
CA ILE A 388 4.01 19.02 9.76
C ILE A 388 3.93 19.84 11.03
N THR A 389 4.20 19.20 12.16
CA THR A 389 4.36 19.85 13.45
C THR A 389 5.84 20.08 13.70
N LEU A 390 6.24 21.35 13.84
CA LEU A 390 7.60 21.74 14.21
C LEU A 390 7.61 22.15 15.68
N ILE A 391 8.15 21.30 16.55
CA ILE A 391 8.23 21.57 17.98
C ILE A 391 9.28 22.67 18.23
N GLY A 392 8.92 23.66 19.05
CA GLY A 392 9.80 24.77 19.41
C GLY A 392 9.95 25.87 18.34
N VAL A 393 9.37 25.70 17.16
CA VAL A 393 9.38 26.66 16.05
C VAL A 393 8.04 27.37 15.98
N HIS A 394 8.01 28.69 15.79
CA HIS A 394 6.78 29.46 15.66
C HIS A 394 6.61 30.04 14.26
N PRO A 395 5.39 30.48 13.86
CA PRO A 395 5.14 30.98 12.51
C PRO A 395 6.07 32.11 12.05
N GLU A 396 6.55 32.95 12.97
CA GLU A 396 7.52 34.03 12.69
C GLU A 396 8.92 33.55 12.31
N ASP A 397 9.28 32.31 12.66
CA ASP A 397 10.58 31.73 12.38
C ASP A 397 10.62 31.06 10.99
N LEU A 398 9.44 30.83 10.39
CA LEU A 398 9.32 30.17 9.09
C LEU A 398 9.83 31.06 7.95
N SER A 399 10.75 30.52 7.14
CA SER A 399 11.33 31.19 5.99
C SER A 399 11.27 30.30 4.75
N VAL A 400 11.30 30.92 3.56
CA VAL A 400 11.41 30.18 2.30
C VAL A 400 12.77 29.51 2.13
N ASP A 401 13.78 29.98 2.85
CA ASP A 401 15.15 29.45 2.79
C ASP A 401 15.27 28.08 3.46
N MET A 402 14.30 27.71 4.31
CA MET A 402 14.24 26.41 4.98
C MET A 402 13.59 25.31 4.10
N LEU A 403 13.14 25.66 2.89
CA LEU A 403 12.37 24.78 2.01
C LEU A 403 13.17 24.42 0.75
N ALA A 404 13.15 23.14 0.37
CA ALA A 404 13.61 22.70 -0.93
C ALA A 404 12.63 21.72 -1.61
N PHE A 405 12.70 21.64 -2.93
CA PHE A 405 11.93 20.74 -3.78
C PHE A 405 12.92 20.05 -4.70
N ILE A 406 12.99 18.72 -4.66
CA ILE A 406 14.01 17.93 -5.37
C ILE A 406 13.42 16.90 -6.32
#